data_AF-A0A645DW56-F1
#
_entry.id   AF-A0A645DW56-F1
#
_cell.length_a   1.000
_cell.length_b   1.000
_cell.length_c   1.000
_cell.angle_alpha   90.00
_cell.angle_beta   90.00
_cell.angle_gamma   90.00
#
_symmetry.space_group_name_H-M   'P 1'
#
loop_
_entity.id
_entity.type
_entity.pdbx_description
1 polymer ?
#
loop_
_entity_poly.entity_id
_entity_poly.type
_entity_poly.pdbx_seq_one_letter_code
_entity_poly.pdbx_strand_id
1 'polypeptide(L)' 'MAALVQAIDSLPGADSDRPTAVICRTVKGHGVDFMERNLGWHAGSLGAADLQRALDSLNKSRKEK' A
#
# COMPACT_ATOMS: atom_id res chain seq x y z
N MET A 1 7.30 -4.40 -7.39
CA MET A 1 8.28 -3.84 -6.43
C MET A 1 9.43 -3.13 -7.14
N ALA A 2 9.93 -3.64 -8.26
CA ALA A 2 11.09 -3.09 -8.99
C ALA A 2 11.08 -1.56 -9.20
N ALA A 3 9.93 -0.96 -9.57
CA ALA A 3 9.85 0.48 -9.82
C ALA A 3 10.14 1.36 -8.59
N LEU A 4 9.74 0.94 -7.38
CA LEU A 4 10.03 1.71 -6.16
C LEU A 4 11.50 1.60 -5.78
N VAL A 5 12.09 0.41 -5.90
CA VAL A 5 13.52 0.19 -5.66
C VAL A 5 14.33 1.04 -6.62
N GLN A 6 14.02 1.00 -7.92
CA GLN A 6 14.67 1.83 -8.92
C GLN A 6 14.52 3.33 -8.64
N ALA A 7 13.35 3.79 -8.18
CA ALA A 7 13.15 5.19 -7.81
C ALA A 7 14.02 5.62 -6.62
N ILE A 8 14.27 4.71 -5.67
CA ILE A 8 15.14 4.96 -4.52
C ILE A 8 16.62 4.91 -4.93
N ASP A 9 17.01 3.92 -5.73
CA ASP A 9 18.38 3.77 -6.23
C ASP A 9 18.81 4.93 -7.14
N SER A 10 17.85 5.64 -7.74
CA SER A 10 18.07 6.80 -8.61
C SER A 10 17.91 8.15 -7.90
N LEU A 11 17.80 8.17 -6.57
CA LEU A 11 17.75 9.43 -5.82
C LEU A 11 19.02 10.26 -6.05
N PRO A 12 18.92 11.61 -6.05
CA PRO A 12 20.08 12.47 -6.03
C PRO A 12 20.99 12.19 -4.83
N GLY A 13 22.24 12.65 -4.91
CA GLY A 13 23.18 12.60 -3.79
C GLY A 13 22.60 13.27 -2.53
N ALA A 14 23.06 12.83 -1.36
CA ALA A 14 22.60 13.36 -0.07
C ALA A 14 22.93 14.85 0.13
N ASP A 15 23.84 15.38 -0.67
CA ASP A 15 24.27 16.78 -0.76
C ASP A 15 23.45 17.60 -1.77
N SER A 16 22.38 17.04 -2.35
CA SER A 16 21.55 17.76 -3.32
C SER A 16 20.78 18.91 -2.67
N ASP A 17 20.88 20.10 -3.26
CA ASP A 17 20.12 21.29 -2.86
C ASP A 17 18.65 21.27 -3.35
N ARG A 18 18.20 20.20 -4.03
CA ARG A 18 16.84 20.09 -4.57
C ARG A 18 16.03 19.04 -3.83
N PRO A 19 14.87 19.39 -3.25
CA PRO A 19 14.00 18.42 -2.61
C PRO A 19 13.46 17.42 -3.65
N THR A 20 13.38 16.16 -3.26
CA THR A 20 12.86 15.07 -4.10
C THR A 20 11.59 14.51 -3.49
N ALA A 21 10.55 14.32 -4.32
CA ALA A 21 9.30 13.67 -3.92
C ALA A 21 9.01 12.51 -4.87
N VAL A 22 8.68 11.33 -4.32
CA VAL A 22 8.25 10.16 -5.08
C VAL A 22 6.72 10.03 -4.97
N ILE A 23 6.02 10.26 -6.07
CA ILE A 23 4.55 10.17 -6.10
C ILE A 23 4.14 8.75 -6.49
N CYS A 24 3.68 7.97 -5.51
CA CYS A 24 3.24 6.61 -5.71
C CYS A 24 1.75 6.55 -6.04
N ARG A 25 1.40 5.95 -7.18
CA ARG A 25 0.01 5.57 -7.48
C ARG A 25 -0.36 4.31 -6.68
N THR A 26 -1.15 4.47 -5.63
CA THR A 26 -1.54 3.38 -4.71
C THR A 26 -3.04 3.08 -4.80
N VAL A 27 -3.45 1.95 -4.20
CA VAL A 27 -4.86 1.61 -3.95
C VAL A 27 -5.07 1.60 -2.44
N LYS A 28 -5.99 2.43 -1.95
CA LYS A 28 -6.37 2.40 -0.53
C LYS A 28 -7.02 1.06 -0.21
N GLY A 29 -6.55 0.36 0.82
CA GLY A 29 -7.04 -0.96 1.22
C GLY A 29 -6.54 -2.12 0.35
N HIS A 30 -5.50 -1.92 -0.46
CA HIS A 30 -4.97 -2.92 -1.40
C HIS A 30 -4.74 -4.30 -0.76
N GLY A 31 -5.27 -5.35 -1.39
CA GLY A 31 -5.17 -6.73 -0.93
C GLY A 31 -6.27 -7.16 0.04
N VAL A 32 -7.14 -6.25 0.48
CA VAL A 32 -8.35 -6.56 1.25
C VAL A 32 -9.58 -6.16 0.44
N ASP A 33 -10.21 -7.14 -0.18
CA ASP A 33 -11.33 -7.01 -1.13
C ASP A 33 -12.45 -6.03 -0.69
N PHE A 34 -12.85 -6.06 0.58
CA PHE A 34 -13.93 -5.18 1.08
C PHE A 34 -13.46 -3.77 1.49
N MET A 35 -12.15 -3.54 1.53
CA MET A 35 -11.54 -2.25 1.86
C MET A 35 -11.02 -1.50 0.64
N GLU A 36 -10.74 -2.19 -0.47
CA GLU A 36 -10.19 -1.57 -1.66
C GLU A 36 -11.07 -0.44 -2.20
N ARG A 37 -10.48 0.74 -2.37
CA ARG A 37 -11.14 1.97 -2.86
C ARG A 37 -12.38 2.39 -2.04
N ASN A 38 -12.50 1.91 -0.80
CA ASN A 38 -13.64 2.23 0.04
C ASN A 38 -13.31 3.37 1.02
N LEU A 39 -14.12 4.45 0.99
CA LEU A 39 -13.92 5.62 1.84
C LEU A 39 -14.20 5.33 3.33
N GLY A 40 -15.17 4.45 3.64
CA GLY A 40 -15.57 4.12 5.01
C GLY A 40 -14.41 3.58 5.86
N TRP A 41 -13.45 2.91 5.23
CA TRP A 41 -12.23 2.40 5.88
C TRP A 41 -11.13 3.47 6.06
N HIS A 42 -11.45 4.76 5.95
CA HIS A 42 -10.51 5.82 6.35
C HIS A 42 -10.43 5.96 7.88
N ALA A 43 -11.59 5.93 8.54
CA ALA A 43 -11.74 6.05 9.99
C ALA A 43 -12.37 4.80 10.63
N GLY A 44 -12.57 3.74 9.84
CA GLY A 44 -13.09 2.47 10.34
C GLY A 44 -12.06 1.74 11.20
N SER A 45 -12.52 1.11 12.28
CA SER A 45 -11.74 0.18 13.08
C SER A 45 -12.08 -1.26 12.69
N LEU A 46 -11.13 -2.17 12.87
CA LEU A 46 -11.33 -3.60 12.66
C LEU A 46 -11.91 -4.25 13.92
N GLY A 47 -13.08 -4.85 13.82
CA GLY A 47 -13.55 -5.83 14.80
C GLY A 47 -12.85 -7.19 14.61
N ALA A 48 -13.09 -8.13 15.52
CA ALA A 48 -12.51 -9.48 15.43
C ALA A 48 -12.91 -10.21 14.13
N ALA A 49 -14.17 -10.07 13.70
CA ALA A 49 -14.66 -10.66 12.45
C ALA A 49 -14.03 -10.01 11.22
N ASP A 50 -13.90 -8.68 11.21
CA ASP A 50 -13.27 -7.95 10.11
C ASP A 50 -11.78 -8.29 10.00
N LEU A 51 -11.09 -8.44 11.14
CA LEU A 51 -9.68 -8.83 11.19
C LEU A 51 -9.48 -10.21 10.54
N GLN A 52 -10.27 -11.21 10.94
CA GLN A 52 -10.18 -12.54 10.37
C GLN A 52 -10.41 -12.51 8.86
N ARG A 53 -11.47 -11.81 8.42
CA ARG A 53 -11.76 -11.64 7.00
C ARG A 53 -10.63 -10.94 6.24
N ALA A 54 -10.05 -9.88 6.82
CA ALA A 54 -8.96 -9.14 6.19
C ALA A 54 -7.70 -10.02 6.03
N LEU A 55 -7.37 -10.85 7.02
CA LEU A 55 -6.26 -11.80 6.93
C LEU A 55 -6.49 -12.85 5.83
N ASP A 56 -7.72 -13.36 5.72
CA ASP A 56 -8.09 -14.30 4.67
C ASP A 56 -7.97 -13.65 3.27
N SER A 57 -8.45 -12.42 3.11
CA SER A 57 -8.29 -11.65 1.86
C SER A 57 -6.82 -11.37 1.52
N LEU A 58 -5.98 -11.02 2.51
CA LEU A 58 -4.54 -10.82 2.30
C LEU A 58 -3.86 -12.12 1.86
N ASN A 59 -4.15 -13.24 2.52
CA ASN A 59 -3.60 -14.54 2.19
C ASN A 59 -3.99 -14.97 0.77
N LYS A 60 -5.24 -14.74 0.38
CA LYS A 60 -5.71 -14.99 -0.98
C LYS A 60 -5.00 -14.10 -2.00
N SER A 61 -4.97 -12.77 -1.77
CA SER A 61 -4.36 -11.80 -2.67
C SER A 61 -2.86 -12.01 -2.89
N ARG A 62 -2.15 -12.59 -1.90
CA ARG A 62 -0.74 -12.95 -2.01
C ARG A 62 -0.53 -14.21 -2.88
N LYS A 63 -1.44 -15.18 -2.84
CA LYS A 63 -1.34 -16.41 -3.62
C LYS A 63 -1.71 -16.22 -5.10
N GLU A 64 -2.58 -15.25 -5.39
CA GLU A 64 -3.06 -14.94 -6.74
C GLU A 64 -2.12 -14.01 -7.53
N LYS A 65 -1.07 -13.48 -6.89
CA LYS A 65 -0.03 -12.63 -7.48
C LYS A 65 1.26 -13.40 -7.71
#